data_AF-A0A9J7AV84-F1
#
_entry.id   AF-A0A9J7AV84-F1
#
_cell.length_a   1.000
_cell.length_b   1.000
_cell.length_c   1.000
_cell.angle_alpha   90.00
_cell.angle_beta   90.00
_cell.angle_gamma   90.00
#
_symmetry.space_group_name_H-M   'P 1'
#
loop_
_entity.id
_entity.type
_entity.pdbx_description
1 polymer ?
#
loop_
_entity_poly.entity_id
_entity_poly.type
_entity_poly.pdbx_seq_one_letter_code
_entity_poly.pdbx_strand_id
1 'polypeptide(L)'
;MRKAQSDSLKIDSYAGKPGVRQCDAPGCRAPGEHRAPKSRNRLDDYYWFCLDHVRAYNKQWNYYEGVTADELEREIRRSTTWDRPTWPLGTAAAYRKFVAGDYKDPFGALNGDEEMGPASGNGPSRPGAETVEGKAFAIMGLEPPVSEVELKARYKQLVKKHHPDANGGDKQAEERLKIINEAYTTLKKFLS
;
A
#
# COMPACT_ATOMS: atom_id res chain seq x y z
N MET A 1 -47.29 50.10 24.69
CA MET A 1 -46.50 49.55 23.56
C MET A 1 -45.13 50.21 23.56
N ARG A 2 -44.08 49.53 24.06
CA ARG A 2 -42.71 50.09 24.07
C ARG A 2 -42.03 49.73 22.75
N LYS A 3 -41.67 50.74 21.94
CA LYS A 3 -40.85 50.58 20.74
C LYS A 3 -39.43 50.19 21.19
N ALA A 4 -38.96 49.01 20.81
CA ALA A 4 -37.57 48.63 20.93
C ALA A 4 -36.75 49.49 19.94
N GLN A 5 -35.83 50.28 20.47
CA GLN A 5 -34.81 50.95 19.67
C GLN A 5 -33.88 49.87 19.12
N SER A 6 -33.78 49.78 17.80
CA SER A 6 -32.79 48.95 17.12
C SER A 6 -31.43 49.57 17.37
N ASP A 7 -30.74 49.06 18.39
CA ASP A 7 -29.37 49.40 18.70
C ASP A 7 -28.50 48.94 17.51
N SER A 8 -28.08 49.89 16.69
CA SER A 8 -27.23 49.65 15.54
C SER A 8 -25.92 49.05 16.05
N LEU A 9 -25.68 47.76 15.75
CA LEU A 9 -24.40 47.11 15.99
C LEU A 9 -23.34 47.87 15.20
N LYS A 10 -22.61 48.75 15.90
CA LYS A 10 -21.39 49.36 15.39
C LYS A 10 -20.39 48.22 15.27
N ILE A 11 -20.12 47.82 14.04
CA ILE A 11 -18.98 46.97 13.73
C ILE A 11 -17.78 47.88 13.97
N ASP A 12 -17.19 47.75 15.16
CA ASP A 12 -15.96 48.43 15.51
C ASP A 12 -14.90 48.02 14.48
N SER A 13 -14.61 48.94 13.55
CA SER A 13 -13.52 48.80 12.60
C SER A 13 -12.25 48.67 13.42
N TYR A 14 -11.63 47.49 13.41
CA TYR A 14 -10.34 47.23 14.04
C TYR A 14 -9.34 48.27 13.53
N ALA A 15 -9.02 49.25 14.38
CA ALA A 15 -7.96 50.20 14.13
C ALA A 15 -6.63 49.43 14.07
N GLY A 16 -6.01 49.41 12.88
CA GLY A 16 -4.77 48.69 12.60
C GLY A 16 -3.65 49.06 13.57
N LYS A 17 -2.99 48.04 14.13
CA LYS A 17 -1.87 48.20 15.08
C LYS A 17 -0.64 48.77 14.34
N PRO A 18 0.14 49.67 14.96
CA PRO A 18 1.32 50.28 14.30
C PRO A 18 2.42 49.23 14.06
N GLY A 19 2.99 49.25 12.85
CA GLY A 19 3.88 48.22 12.29
C GLY A 19 3.40 47.61 10.97
N VAL A 20 2.37 48.21 10.35
CA VAL A 20 1.69 47.67 9.18
C VAL A 20 2.59 47.74 7.94
N ARG A 21 2.82 46.58 7.32
CA ARG A 21 3.49 46.49 6.02
C ARG A 21 2.68 47.27 5.00
N GLN A 22 3.33 47.87 4.00
CA GLN A 22 2.59 48.50 2.90
C GLN A 22 1.98 47.42 2.00
N CYS A 23 0.89 47.77 1.32
CA CYS A 23 0.29 46.91 0.31
C CYS A 23 1.27 46.65 -0.84
N ASP A 24 1.45 45.38 -1.22
CA ASP A 24 2.34 44.95 -2.31
C ASP A 24 1.79 45.25 -3.72
N ALA A 25 0.59 45.83 -3.82
CA ALA A 25 -0.03 46.17 -5.10
C ALA A 25 0.69 47.38 -5.74
N PRO A 26 0.92 47.36 -7.06
CA PRO A 26 1.65 48.43 -7.74
C PRO A 26 0.92 49.78 -7.56
N GLY A 27 1.63 50.76 -6.99
CA GLY A 27 1.09 52.11 -6.78
C GLY A 27 0.19 52.27 -5.55
N CYS A 28 -0.02 51.23 -4.74
CA CYS A 28 -0.80 51.35 -3.51
C CYS A 28 0.10 51.64 -2.30
N ARG A 29 -0.31 52.59 -1.44
CA ARG A 29 0.38 52.90 -0.16
C ARG A 29 -0.50 52.60 1.07
N ALA A 30 -1.61 51.91 0.86
CA ALA A 30 -2.52 51.52 1.94
C ALA A 30 -1.84 50.47 2.85
N PRO A 31 -2.30 50.33 4.11
CA PRO A 31 -1.87 49.24 4.99
C PRO A 31 -2.18 47.86 4.40
N GLY A 32 -1.17 47.00 4.34
CA GLY A 32 -1.26 45.59 3.92
C GLY A 32 -1.53 44.67 5.11
N GLU A 33 -2.80 44.51 5.46
CA GLU A 33 -3.24 43.68 6.61
C GLU A 33 -3.55 42.24 6.21
N HIS A 34 -3.88 42.00 4.94
CA HIS A 34 -4.36 40.71 4.45
C HIS A 34 -3.29 39.97 3.68
N ARG A 35 -3.01 38.72 4.07
CA ARG A 35 -2.08 37.84 3.36
C ARG A 35 -2.78 37.10 2.22
N ALA A 36 -2.10 36.95 1.09
CA ALA A 36 -2.54 36.14 -0.05
C ALA A 36 -1.40 35.23 -0.54
N PRO A 37 -1.64 33.94 -0.87
CA PRO A 37 -0.59 33.02 -1.28
C PRO A 37 -0.03 33.41 -2.65
N LYS A 38 1.30 33.43 -2.83
CA LYS A 38 1.91 33.80 -4.13
C LYS A 38 1.80 32.70 -5.18
N SER A 39 1.75 31.44 -4.75
CA SER A 39 1.70 30.30 -5.64
C SER A 39 0.95 29.14 -4.97
N ARG A 40 0.47 28.18 -5.78
CA ARG A 40 -0.16 26.96 -5.28
C ARG A 40 0.81 26.07 -4.50
N ASN A 41 2.04 25.94 -5.01
CA ASN A 41 3.00 24.94 -4.54
C ASN A 41 3.92 25.46 -3.42
N ARG A 42 4.10 26.79 -3.30
CA ARG A 42 4.87 27.41 -2.22
C ARG A 42 3.90 28.03 -1.21
N LEU A 43 3.67 27.29 -0.13
CA LEU A 43 2.73 27.65 0.95
C LEU A 43 3.37 28.56 2.01
N ASP A 44 4.65 28.88 1.86
CA ASP A 44 5.44 29.76 2.72
C ASP A 44 5.53 31.20 2.20
N ASP A 45 5.27 31.39 0.91
CA ASP A 45 5.35 32.68 0.23
C ASP A 45 3.99 33.40 0.16
N TYR A 46 3.93 34.62 0.72
CA TYR A 46 2.70 35.44 0.75
C TYR A 46 2.92 36.88 0.27
N TYR A 47 1.91 37.43 -0.42
CA TYR A 47 1.73 38.88 -0.62
C TYR A 47 0.93 39.49 0.52
N TRP A 48 1.17 40.77 0.81
CA TRP A 48 0.42 41.56 1.78
C TRP A 48 -0.39 42.64 1.07
N PHE A 49 -1.72 42.58 1.16
CA PHE A 49 -2.64 43.47 0.47
C PHE A 49 -3.56 44.22 1.43
N CYS A 50 -4.05 45.38 0.99
CA CYS A 50 -5.20 46.04 1.60
C CYS A 50 -6.51 45.31 1.22
N LEU A 51 -7.63 45.69 1.83
CA LEU A 51 -8.91 45.02 1.65
C LEU A 51 -9.39 44.99 0.19
N ASP A 52 -9.18 46.06 -0.57
CA ASP A 52 -9.63 46.15 -1.95
C ASP A 52 -8.78 45.26 -2.87
N HIS A 53 -7.47 45.27 -2.69
CA HIS A 53 -6.56 44.46 -3.50
C HIS A 53 -6.63 42.98 -3.18
N VAL A 54 -6.85 42.59 -1.91
CA VAL A 54 -7.03 41.16 -1.59
C VAL A 54 -8.32 40.62 -2.20
N ARG A 55 -9.39 41.42 -2.29
CA ARG A 55 -10.64 41.04 -2.98
C ARG A 55 -10.43 40.88 -4.48
N ALA A 56 -9.72 41.83 -5.10
CA ALA A 56 -9.35 41.72 -6.52
C ALA A 56 -8.49 40.47 -6.76
N TYR A 57 -7.50 40.23 -5.90
CA TYR A 57 -6.62 39.05 -5.95
C TYR A 57 -7.39 37.73 -5.82
N ASN A 58 -8.24 37.60 -4.81
CA ASN A 58 -9.02 36.38 -4.59
C ASN A 58 -10.01 36.12 -5.73
N LYS A 59 -10.53 37.17 -6.37
CA LYS A 59 -11.42 37.04 -7.53
C LYS A 59 -10.70 36.48 -8.77
N GLN A 60 -9.44 36.84 -8.97
CA GLN A 60 -8.62 36.33 -10.08
C GLN A 60 -7.92 35.00 -9.73
N TRP A 61 -7.79 34.66 -8.45
CA TRP A 61 -7.05 33.49 -8.01
C TRP A 61 -7.78 32.19 -8.35
N ASN A 62 -7.16 31.37 -9.21
CA ASN A 62 -7.61 30.01 -9.49
C ASN A 62 -6.59 29.01 -8.96
N TYR A 63 -6.95 28.29 -7.90
CA TYR A 63 -6.09 27.27 -7.30
C TYR A 63 -5.70 26.15 -8.28
N TYR A 64 -6.57 25.84 -9.25
CA TYR A 64 -6.38 24.78 -10.24
C TYR A 64 -5.88 25.32 -11.60
N GLU A 65 -5.34 26.54 -11.64
CA GLU A 65 -4.71 27.07 -12.85
C GLU A 65 -3.58 26.14 -13.32
N GLY A 66 -3.62 25.76 -14.60
CA GLY A 66 -2.64 24.85 -15.21
C GLY A 66 -2.82 23.36 -14.88
N VAL A 67 -3.82 22.97 -14.10
CA VAL A 67 -4.15 21.55 -13.86
C VAL A 67 -4.98 21.02 -15.02
N THR A 68 -4.60 19.86 -15.56
CA THR A 68 -5.38 19.19 -16.62
C THR A 68 -6.65 18.57 -16.05
N ALA A 69 -7.66 18.34 -16.91
CA ALA A 69 -8.91 17.70 -16.47
C ALA A 69 -8.67 16.33 -15.81
N ASP A 70 -7.76 15.53 -16.37
CA ASP A 70 -7.41 14.20 -15.83
C ASP A 70 -6.74 14.28 -14.46
N GLU A 71 -5.86 15.27 -14.24
CA GLU A 71 -5.24 15.51 -12.94
C GLU A 71 -6.26 15.95 -11.89
N LEU A 72 -7.20 16.83 -12.28
CA LEU A 72 -8.27 17.26 -11.41
C LEU A 72 -9.19 16.09 -11.03
N GLU A 73 -9.56 15.23 -11.97
CA GLU A 73 -10.32 14.02 -11.67
C GLU A 73 -9.59 13.08 -10.72
N ARG A 74 -8.28 12.89 -10.89
CA ARG A 74 -7.47 12.10 -9.96
C ARG A 74 -7.47 12.71 -8.57
N GLU A 75 -7.33 14.03 -8.47
CA GLU A 75 -7.38 14.75 -7.19
C GLU A 75 -8.74 14.58 -6.51
N ILE A 76 -9.85 14.73 -7.26
CA ILE A 76 -11.22 14.53 -6.75
C ILE A 76 -11.39 13.09 -6.24
N ARG A 77 -10.95 12.09 -7.01
CA ARG A 77 -11.02 10.69 -6.60
C ARG A 77 -10.22 10.45 -5.32
N ARG A 78 -9.02 11.03 -5.21
CA ARG A 78 -8.13 10.91 -4.05
C ARG A 78 -8.70 11.59 -2.79
N SER A 79 -9.23 12.80 -2.94
CA SER A 79 -9.83 13.54 -1.83
C SER A 79 -11.13 12.93 -1.35
N THR A 80 -11.88 12.25 -2.23
CA THR A 80 -13.10 11.52 -1.85
C THR A 80 -12.83 10.47 -0.77
N THR A 81 -11.65 9.82 -0.82
CA THR A 81 -11.25 8.84 0.20
C THR A 81 -10.44 9.46 1.33
N TRP A 82 -10.41 10.79 1.45
CA TRP A 82 -9.57 11.53 2.41
C TRP A 82 -8.09 11.17 2.27
N ASP A 83 -7.60 11.08 1.03
CA ASP A 83 -6.24 10.68 0.70
C ASP A 83 -5.86 9.29 1.23
N ARG A 84 -6.85 8.47 1.64
CA ARG A 84 -6.60 7.09 2.01
C ARG A 84 -6.39 6.27 0.74
N PRO A 85 -5.26 5.56 0.63
CA PRO A 85 -5.01 4.69 -0.51
C PRO A 85 -6.09 3.63 -0.56
N THR A 86 -6.80 3.56 -1.68
CA THR A 86 -7.76 2.50 -1.95
C THR A 86 -7.14 1.53 -2.96
N TRP A 87 -7.38 0.25 -2.74
CA TRP A 87 -6.87 -0.81 -3.59
C TRP A 87 -8.03 -1.34 -4.43
N PRO A 88 -7.85 -1.57 -5.74
CA PRO A 88 -8.90 -2.18 -6.54
C PRO A 88 -9.31 -3.52 -5.92
N LEU A 89 -10.63 -3.76 -5.85
CA LEU A 89 -11.19 -5.01 -5.35
C LEU A 89 -10.51 -6.21 -6.05
N GLY A 90 -9.95 -7.13 -5.26
CA GLY A 90 -9.15 -8.27 -5.75
C GLY A 90 -7.62 -8.13 -5.57
N THR A 91 -7.10 -6.92 -5.37
CA THR A 91 -5.67 -6.71 -5.04
C THR A 91 -5.37 -6.79 -3.53
N ALA A 92 -6.39 -7.05 -2.71
CA ALA A 92 -6.25 -7.27 -1.28
C ALA A 92 -5.23 -8.37 -0.93
N ALA A 93 -5.05 -9.38 -1.79
CA ALA A 93 -4.00 -10.38 -1.62
C ALA A 93 -2.58 -9.80 -1.74
N ALA A 94 -2.36 -8.85 -2.66
CA ALA A 94 -1.08 -8.17 -2.82
C ALA A 94 -0.81 -7.19 -1.66
N TYR A 95 -1.83 -6.46 -1.21
CA TYR A 95 -1.73 -5.60 -0.02
C TYR A 95 -1.48 -6.42 1.26
N ARG A 96 -2.24 -7.51 1.47
CA ARG A 96 -1.99 -8.47 2.56
C ARG A 96 -0.55 -8.99 2.48
N LYS A 97 -0.03 -9.34 1.30
CA LYS A 97 1.37 -9.77 1.15
C LYS A 97 2.39 -8.68 1.50
N PHE A 98 2.06 -7.40 1.27
CA PHE A 98 2.91 -6.25 1.59
C PHE A 98 2.88 -5.88 3.09
N VAL A 99 1.76 -6.10 3.78
CA VAL A 99 1.55 -5.76 5.19
C VAL A 99 1.78 -6.95 6.13
N ALA A 100 1.55 -8.18 5.67
CA ALA A 100 1.65 -9.41 6.45
C ALA A 100 3.08 -10.00 6.49
N GLY A 101 4.09 -9.32 5.94
CA GLY A 101 5.48 -9.77 6.01
C GLY A 101 6.02 -9.83 7.44
N ASP A 102 5.59 -8.90 8.31
CA ASP A 102 6.17 -8.72 9.65
C ASP A 102 5.17 -8.81 10.81
N TYR A 103 3.88 -9.06 10.54
CA TYR A 103 2.85 -9.14 11.59
C TYR A 103 2.41 -10.58 11.82
N LYS A 104 2.90 -11.18 12.92
CA LYS A 104 2.49 -12.52 13.35
C LYS A 104 1.22 -12.39 14.20
N ASP A 105 0.06 -12.60 13.58
CA ASP A 105 -1.24 -12.55 14.28
C ASP A 105 -1.35 -13.73 15.28
N PRO A 106 -1.44 -13.48 16.60
CA PRO A 106 -1.58 -14.53 17.62
C PRO A 106 -2.89 -15.33 17.50
N PHE A 107 -3.92 -14.75 16.87
CA PHE A 107 -5.25 -15.35 16.73
C PHE A 107 -5.45 -16.04 15.37
N GLY A 108 -4.51 -15.94 14.44
CA GLY A 108 -4.55 -16.65 13.15
C GLY A 108 -5.68 -16.20 12.21
N ALA A 109 -6.34 -15.07 12.47
CA ALA A 109 -7.44 -14.56 11.65
C ALA A 109 -6.93 -13.79 10.41
N LEU A 110 -5.71 -13.25 10.48
CA LEU A 110 -5.08 -12.46 9.44
C LEU A 110 -3.89 -13.16 8.77
N ASN A 111 -3.42 -14.25 9.37
CA ASN A 111 -2.40 -15.11 8.74
C ASN A 111 -3.09 -15.78 7.55
N GLY A 112 -2.63 -15.43 6.34
CA GLY A 112 -3.18 -15.98 5.11
C GLY A 112 -3.31 -17.49 5.21
N ASP A 113 -4.51 -17.96 4.95
CA ASP A 113 -4.89 -19.33 4.69
C ASP A 113 -3.87 -20.02 3.77
N GLU A 114 -2.94 -20.77 4.38
CA GLU A 114 -1.96 -21.64 3.71
C GLU A 114 -2.58 -22.90 3.09
N GLU A 115 -3.91 -22.99 2.99
CA GLU A 115 -4.63 -24.11 2.35
C GLU A 115 -5.41 -23.67 1.11
N MET A 116 -4.74 -23.11 0.10
CA MET A 116 -5.09 -23.35 -1.30
C MET A 116 -3.94 -22.90 -2.23
N GLY A 117 -3.26 -23.86 -2.86
CA GLY A 117 -2.32 -23.59 -3.97
C GLY A 117 -3.04 -23.04 -5.22
N PRO A 118 -2.34 -22.53 -6.25
CA PRO A 118 -0.98 -22.91 -6.64
C PRO A 118 -0.02 -21.71 -6.70
N ALA A 119 1.07 -21.79 -5.92
CA ALA A 119 2.16 -20.83 -6.00
C ALA A 119 3.08 -21.17 -7.18
N SER A 120 2.77 -20.61 -8.35
CA SER A 120 3.81 -20.21 -9.30
C SER A 120 4.29 -18.82 -8.90
N GLY A 121 5.45 -18.74 -8.26
CA GLY A 121 6.03 -17.46 -7.84
C GLY A 121 7.40 -17.64 -7.24
N ASN A 122 8.41 -17.15 -7.96
CA ASN A 122 9.81 -17.03 -7.54
C ASN A 122 9.92 -16.47 -6.11
N GLY A 123 10.14 -17.35 -5.13
CA GLY A 123 10.76 -16.98 -3.87
C GLY A 123 12.27 -16.83 -4.05
N PRO A 124 12.96 -16.09 -3.16
CA PRO A 124 14.43 -15.99 -3.22
C PRO A 124 15.04 -17.38 -3.19
N SER A 125 15.89 -17.67 -4.18
CA SER A 125 16.56 -18.96 -4.34
C SER A 125 17.38 -19.24 -3.08
N ARG A 126 16.96 -20.22 -2.28
CA ARG A 126 17.72 -20.67 -1.11
C ARG A 126 19.11 -21.12 -1.61
N PRO A 127 20.21 -20.76 -0.92
CA PRO A 127 21.54 -21.25 -1.30
C PRO A 127 21.51 -22.78 -1.31
N GLY A 128 21.59 -23.38 -2.51
CA GLY A 128 21.43 -24.83 -2.73
C GLY A 128 20.23 -25.27 -3.57
N ALA A 129 19.26 -24.38 -3.89
CA ALA A 129 18.08 -24.73 -4.70
C ALA A 129 18.38 -25.13 -6.14
N GLU A 130 19.58 -24.81 -6.64
CA GLU A 130 20.02 -25.17 -8.00
C GLU A 130 20.68 -26.57 -8.07
N THR A 131 21.07 -27.16 -6.93
CA THR A 131 21.70 -28.48 -6.92
C THR A 131 20.67 -29.60 -7.07
N VAL A 132 21.11 -30.78 -7.49
CA VAL A 132 20.23 -31.94 -7.66
C VAL A 132 19.61 -32.35 -6.31
N GLU A 133 20.37 -32.19 -5.23
CA GLU A 133 19.95 -32.47 -3.86
C GLU A 133 18.92 -31.44 -3.37
N GLY A 134 19.14 -30.15 -3.63
CA GLY A 134 18.20 -29.08 -3.27
C GLY A 134 16.84 -29.25 -3.95
N LYS A 135 16.83 -29.66 -5.23
CA LYS A 135 15.59 -30.01 -5.94
C LYS A 135 14.90 -31.22 -5.31
N ALA A 136 15.65 -32.25 -4.91
CA ALA A 136 15.10 -33.43 -4.25
C ALA A 136 14.50 -33.09 -2.87
N PHE A 137 15.12 -32.21 -2.09
CA PHE A 137 14.55 -31.69 -0.84
C PHE A 137 13.27 -30.90 -1.06
N ALA A 138 13.21 -30.07 -2.10
CA ALA A 138 12.01 -29.33 -2.48
C ALA A 138 10.86 -30.26 -2.90
N ILE A 139 11.13 -31.30 -3.71
CA ILE A 139 10.13 -32.31 -4.10
C ILE A 139 9.59 -33.07 -2.88
N MET A 140 10.46 -33.40 -1.92
CA MET A 140 10.07 -34.12 -0.70
C MET A 140 9.45 -33.22 0.37
N GLY A 141 9.48 -31.89 0.19
CA GLY A 141 8.97 -30.90 1.15
C GLY A 141 9.69 -31.00 2.50
N LEU A 142 11.02 -31.05 2.47
CA LEU A 142 11.91 -31.18 3.62
C LEU A 142 13.01 -30.11 3.59
N GLU A 143 13.44 -29.64 4.76
CA GLU A 143 14.51 -28.64 4.92
C GLU A 143 15.69 -29.24 5.70
N PRO A 144 16.96 -29.03 5.29
CA PRO A 144 18.12 -29.45 6.06
C PRO A 144 18.17 -28.76 7.44
N PRO A 145 18.59 -29.44 8.52
CA PRO A 145 19.12 -30.81 8.58
C PRO A 145 18.00 -31.87 8.66
N VAL A 146 18.12 -32.95 7.88
CA VAL A 146 17.15 -34.07 7.83
C VAL A 146 17.83 -35.37 8.21
N SER A 147 17.19 -36.15 9.07
CA SER A 147 17.61 -37.52 9.41
C SER A 147 17.05 -38.58 8.44
N GLU A 148 17.73 -39.72 8.29
CA GLU A 148 17.25 -40.83 7.44
C GLU A 148 15.87 -41.36 7.89
N VAL A 149 15.58 -41.25 9.20
CA VAL A 149 14.29 -41.64 9.79
C VAL A 149 13.16 -40.74 9.27
N GLU A 150 13.37 -39.42 9.25
CA GLU A 150 12.41 -38.44 8.74
C GLU A 150 12.20 -38.59 7.22
N LEU A 151 13.28 -38.82 6.46
CA LEU A 151 13.19 -39.08 5.03
C LEU A 151 12.32 -40.31 4.73
N LYS A 152 12.53 -41.42 5.45
CA LYS A 152 11.73 -42.64 5.33
C LYS A 152 10.26 -42.41 5.73
N ALA A 153 10.01 -41.61 6.76
CA ALA A 153 8.66 -41.28 7.20
C ALA A 153 7.89 -40.48 6.14
N ARG A 154 8.51 -39.43 5.57
CA ARG A 154 7.91 -38.60 4.51
C ARG A 154 7.67 -39.37 3.23
N TYR A 155 8.62 -40.23 2.84
CA TYR A 155 8.44 -41.11 1.70
C TYR A 155 7.19 -42.01 1.84
N LYS A 156 7.01 -42.66 3.00
CA LYS A 156 5.82 -43.50 3.25
C LYS A 156 4.51 -42.71 3.17
N GLN A 157 4.50 -41.47 3.66
CA GLN A 157 3.32 -40.59 3.58
C GLN A 157 2.98 -40.26 2.11
N LEU A 158 3.98 -39.89 1.32
CA LEU A 158 3.82 -39.53 -0.09
C LEU A 158 3.40 -40.73 -0.95
N VAL A 159 3.97 -41.92 -0.70
CA VAL A 159 3.58 -43.15 -1.39
C VAL A 159 2.13 -43.50 -1.09
N LYS A 160 1.69 -43.42 0.18
CA LYS A 160 0.29 -43.67 0.54
C LYS A 160 -0.67 -42.72 -0.17
N LYS A 161 -0.27 -41.45 -0.31
CA LYS A 161 -1.05 -40.41 -0.99
C LYS A 161 -1.15 -40.64 -2.50
N HIS A 162 -0.05 -41.09 -3.14
CA HIS A 162 0.04 -41.23 -4.60
C HIS A 162 0.00 -42.70 -5.07
N HIS A 163 -0.45 -43.64 -4.23
CA HIS A 163 -0.53 -45.05 -4.59
C HIS A 163 -1.58 -45.28 -5.70
N PRO A 164 -1.30 -46.11 -6.73
CA PRO A 164 -2.23 -46.34 -7.85
C PRO A 164 -3.55 -46.99 -7.41
N ASP A 165 -3.51 -47.84 -6.38
CA ASP A 165 -4.70 -48.49 -5.80
C ASP A 165 -5.65 -47.48 -5.13
N ALA A 166 -5.11 -46.45 -4.47
CA ALA A 166 -5.91 -45.41 -3.80
C ALA A 166 -6.43 -44.34 -4.77
N ASN A 167 -5.75 -44.15 -5.90
CA ASN A 167 -6.06 -43.11 -6.88
C ASN A 167 -6.67 -43.67 -8.18
N GLY A 168 -7.08 -44.95 -8.21
CA GLY A 168 -7.79 -45.56 -9.32
C GLY A 168 -7.06 -45.52 -10.67
N GLY A 169 -5.72 -45.52 -10.67
CA GLY A 169 -4.91 -45.47 -11.89
C GLY A 169 -4.81 -44.09 -12.56
N ASP A 170 -4.96 -43.00 -11.80
CA ASP A 170 -4.71 -41.65 -12.32
C ASP A 170 -3.25 -41.47 -12.77
N LYS A 171 -3.06 -41.17 -14.07
CA LYS A 171 -1.76 -40.93 -14.70
C LYS A 171 -0.97 -39.82 -14.02
N GLN A 172 -1.64 -38.82 -13.44
CA GLN A 172 -0.95 -37.74 -12.73
C GLN A 172 -0.36 -38.19 -11.38
N ALA A 173 -1.04 -39.09 -10.68
CA ALA A 173 -0.55 -39.67 -9.43
C ALA A 173 0.67 -40.58 -9.68
N GLU A 174 0.64 -41.36 -10.76
CA GLU A 174 1.77 -42.19 -11.19
C GLU A 174 3.00 -41.37 -11.52
N GLU A 175 2.84 -40.28 -12.29
CA GLU A 175 3.97 -39.42 -12.66
C GLU A 175 4.58 -38.73 -11.44
N ARG A 176 3.75 -38.25 -10.51
CA ARG A 176 4.23 -37.70 -9.23
C ARG A 176 4.98 -38.74 -8.41
N LEU A 177 4.51 -39.99 -8.37
CA LEU A 177 5.16 -41.07 -7.64
C LEU A 177 6.55 -41.39 -8.20
N LYS A 178 6.73 -41.35 -9.53
CA LYS A 178 8.06 -41.51 -10.16
C LYS A 178 9.03 -40.42 -9.70
N ILE A 179 8.59 -39.16 -9.74
CA ILE A 179 9.40 -38.01 -9.31
C ILE A 179 9.79 -38.14 -7.82
N ILE A 180 8.88 -38.60 -6.97
CA ILE A 180 9.13 -38.87 -5.54
C ILE A 180 10.16 -39.98 -5.35
N ASN A 181 10.08 -41.07 -6.13
CA ASN A 181 11.03 -42.18 -6.06
C ASN A 181 12.45 -41.72 -6.46
N GLU A 182 12.57 -40.95 -7.53
CA GLU A 182 13.85 -40.38 -7.97
C GLU A 182 14.44 -39.48 -6.89
N ALA A 183 13.66 -38.55 -6.33
CA ALA A 183 14.08 -37.68 -5.24
C ALA A 183 14.54 -38.46 -3.99
N TYR A 184 13.82 -39.51 -3.60
CA TYR A 184 14.20 -40.37 -2.48
C TYR A 184 15.54 -41.08 -2.71
N THR A 185 15.79 -41.61 -3.92
CA THR A 185 17.07 -42.27 -4.22
C THR A 185 18.25 -41.30 -4.18
N THR A 186 18.06 -40.07 -4.64
CA THR A 186 19.07 -39.01 -4.59
C THR A 186 19.38 -38.62 -3.15
N LEU A 187 18.35 -38.36 -2.32
CA LEU A 187 18.56 -38.00 -0.91
C LEU A 187 19.15 -39.14 -0.08
N LYS A 188 18.79 -40.39 -0.39
CA LYS A 188 19.38 -41.56 0.28
C LYS A 188 20.87 -41.72 -0.02
N LYS A 189 21.31 -41.39 -1.24
CA LYS A 189 22.75 -41.37 -1.60
C LYS A 189 23.49 -40.22 -0.93
N PHE A 190 22.83 -39.08 -0.72
CA PHE A 190 23.40 -37.91 -0.06
C PHE A 190 23.56 -38.08 1.46
N LEU A 191 22.64 -38.82 2.10
CA LEU A 191 22.64 -39.10 3.53
C LEU A 191 23.37 -40.39 3.92
N SER A 192 23.82 -41.19 2.94
CA SER A 192 24.61 -42.41 3.13
C SER A 192 26.09 -42.12 3.12
#